data_AF-A0A520F3A9-F1
#
_entry.id   AF-A0A520F3A9-F1
#
_cell.length_a   1.000
_cell.length_b   1.000
_cell.length_c   1.000
_cell.angle_alpha   90.00
_cell.angle_beta   90.00
_cell.angle_gamma   90.00
#
_symmetry.space_group_name_H-M   'P 1'
#
loop_
_entity.id
_entity.type
_entity.pdbx_description
1 polymer ?
#
loop_
_entity_poly.entity_id
_entity_poly.type
_entity_poly.pdbx_seq_one_letter_code
_entity_poly.pdbx_strand_id
1 'polypeptide(L)' 'HPQVALRPEPFGALLYHFGTRKLSFLKNRTIVAVVEALPSHADARSALRAQGIGDDTAAQYARALGTLAESHMIVPA' A
#
# COMPACT_ATOMS: atom_id res chain seq x y z
N HIS A 1 -8.33 1.16 -5.95
CA HIS A 1 -8.78 2.54 -6.25
C HIS A 1 -8.67 2.79 -7.76
N PRO A 2 -9.76 3.11 -8.47
CA PRO A 2 -9.75 3.23 -9.94
C PRO A 2 -8.88 4.38 -10.48
N GLN A 3 -8.55 5.40 -9.68
CA GLN A 3 -7.75 6.54 -10.13
C GLN A 3 -6.26 6.39 -9.82
N VAL A 4 -5.79 5.23 -9.35
CA VAL A 4 -4.39 4.99 -9.03
C VAL A 4 -3.86 3.79 -9.81
N ALA A 5 -2.76 3.99 -10.52
CA ALA A 5 -1.99 2.91 -11.13
C ALA A 5 -0.81 2.54 -10.23
N LEU A 6 -0.60 1.24 -10.03
CA LEU A 6 0.59 0.68 -9.37
C LEU A 6 1.49 0.06 -10.45
N ARG A 7 2.74 0.48 -10.49
CA ARG A 7 3.75 -0.03 -11.43
C ARG A 7 4.94 -0.63 -10.66
N PRO A 8 5.15 -1.95 -10.73
CA PRO A 8 6.32 -2.59 -10.11
C PRO A 8 7.63 -2.10 -10.73
N GLU A 9 8.66 -1.95 -9.89
CA GLU A 9 10.01 -1.53 -10.26
C GLU A 9 11.05 -2.30 -9.42
N PRO A 10 12.34 -2.37 -9.83
CA PRO A 10 13.36 -3.12 -9.08
C PRO A 10 13.52 -2.70 -7.61
N PHE A 11 13.24 -1.43 -7.30
CA PHE A 11 13.28 -0.89 -5.93
C PHE A 11 11.97 -1.07 -5.14
N GLY A 12 10.89 -1.55 -5.78
CA GLY A 12 9.56 -1.67 -5.18
C GLY A 12 8.46 -1.30 -6.18
N ALA A 13 7.83 -0.13 -6.03
CA ALA A 13 6.78 0.31 -6.96
C ALA A 13 6.61 1.83 -7.04
N LEU A 14 6.04 2.28 -8.15
CA LEU A 14 5.51 3.61 -8.37
C LEU A 14 3.99 3.59 -8.26
N LEU A 15 3.41 4.58 -7.56
CA LEU A 15 1.97 4.83 -7.55
C LEU A 15 1.70 6.18 -8.19
N TYR A 16 0.83 6.19 -9.20
CA TYR A 16 0.42 7.40 -9.88
C TYR A 16 -1.09 7.61 -9.76
N HIS A 17 -1.49 8.76 -9.20
CA HIS A 17 -2.88 9.14 -9.08
C HIS A 17 -3.30 10.03 -10.26
N PHE A 18 -4.21 9.54 -11.11
CA PHE A 18 -4.65 10.24 -12.33
C PHE A 18 -5.39 11.56 -12.08
N GLY A 19 -6.21 11.64 -11.03
CA GLY A 19 -6.90 12.88 -10.64
C GLY A 19 -5.97 13.98 -10.11
N THR A 20 -5.13 13.67 -9.13
CA THR A 20 -4.26 14.68 -8.48
C THR A 20 -2.90 14.85 -9.15
N ARG A 21 -2.54 13.95 -10.08
CA ARG A 21 -1.22 13.85 -10.72
C ARG A 21 -0.07 13.62 -9.74
N LYS A 22 -0.36 13.19 -8.52
CA LYS A 22 0.66 12.83 -7.52
C LYS A 22 1.37 11.54 -7.93
N LEU A 23 2.68 11.52 -7.69
CA LEU A 23 3.53 10.35 -7.83
C LEU A 23 4.09 9.98 -6.46
N SER A 24 3.96 8.72 -6.06
CA SER A 24 4.50 8.18 -4.80
C SER A 24 5.35 6.94 -5.07
N PHE A 25 6.33 6.72 -4.18
CA PHE A 25 7.31 5.65 -4.31
C PHE A 25 7.20 4.71 -3.12
N LEU A 26 7.00 3.43 -3.38
CA LEU A 26 7.16 2.37 -2.38
C LEU A 26 8.55 1.76 -2.58
N LYS A 27 9.48 2.09 -1.68
CA LYS A 27 10.87 1.59 -1.73
C LYS A 27 11.08 0.27 -0.98
N ASN A 28 10.03 -0.30 -0.41
CA ASN A 28 10.07 -1.55 0.32
C ASN A 28 9.15 -2.55 -0.39
N ARG A 29 9.69 -3.69 -0.81
CA ARG A 29 8.92 -4.71 -1.55
C ARG A 29 7.81 -5.34 -0.70
N THR A 30 7.98 -5.38 0.62
CA THR A 30 6.95 -5.88 1.55
C THR A 30 5.72 -4.97 1.54
N ILE A 31 5.87 -3.64 1.55
CA ILE A 31 4.69 -2.75 1.49
C ILE A 31 3.98 -2.86 0.14
N VAL A 32 4.72 -3.12 -0.95
CA VAL A 32 4.12 -3.38 -2.28
C VAL A 32 3.23 -4.63 -2.21
N ALA A 33 3.75 -5.75 -1.70
CA ALA A 33 3.00 -7.00 -1.56
C ALA A 33 1.75 -6.83 -0.68
N VAL A 34 1.84 -6.03 0.39
CA VAL A 34 0.67 -5.69 1.22
C VAL A 34 -0.38 -4.91 0.42
N VAL A 35 0.03 -3.86 -0.31
CA VAL A 35 -0.89 -3.03 -1.12
C VAL A 35 -1.57 -3.86 -2.20
N GLU A 36 -0.84 -4.76 -2.86
CA GLU A 36 -1.40 -5.69 -3.86
C GLU A 36 -2.38 -6.70 -3.25
N ALA A 37 -2.15 -7.12 -2.00
CA ALA A 37 -3.03 -8.05 -1.29
C ALA A 37 -4.28 -7.38 -0.70
N LEU A 38 -4.30 -6.06 -0.49
CA LEU A 38 -5.42 -5.35 0.14
C LEU A 38 -6.81 -5.71 -0.41
N PRO A 39 -7.03 -5.82 -1.74
CA PRO A 39 -8.35 -6.17 -2.28
C PRO A 39 -8.86 -7.56 -1.87
N SER A 40 -7.97 -8.45 -1.44
CA SER A 40 -8.29 -9.82 -1.04
C SER A 40 -8.56 -9.98 0.46
N HIS A 41 -8.54 -8.88 1.22
CA HIS A 41 -8.68 -8.89 2.69
C HIS A 41 -9.70 -7.87 3.18
N ALA A 42 -10.37 -8.19 4.30
CA ALA A 42 -11.38 -7.32 4.89
C ALA A 42 -10.80 -6.01 5.46
N ASP A 43 -9.54 -6.05 5.91
CA ASP A 43 -8.84 -4.88 6.45
C ASP A 43 -7.33 -4.97 6.23
N ALA A 44 -6.67 -3.81 6.43
CA ALA A 44 -5.21 -3.70 6.31
C ALA A 44 -4.47 -4.62 7.30
N ARG A 45 -5.01 -4.84 8.51
CA ARG A 45 -4.35 -5.70 9.51
C ARG A 45 -4.30 -7.15 9.06
N SER A 46 -5.35 -7.63 8.42
CA SER A 46 -5.45 -8.97 7.85
C SER A 46 -4.48 -9.14 6.68
N ALA A 47 -4.37 -8.12 5.82
CA ALA A 47 -3.37 -8.12 4.75
C ALA A 47 -1.92 -8.14 5.27
N LEU A 48 -1.62 -7.37 6.33
CA LEU A 48 -0.30 -7.40 6.97
C LEU A 48 0.04 -8.81 7.50
N ARG A 49 -0.89 -9.45 8.21
CA ARG A 49 -0.71 -10.81 8.72
C ARG A 49 -0.53 -11.84 7.61
N ALA A 50 -1.28 -11.73 6.52
CA ALA A 50 -1.13 -12.60 5.35
C ALA A 50 0.26 -12.50 4.70
N GLN A 51 0.92 -11.34 4.83
CA GLN A 51 2.31 -11.12 4.39
C GLN A 51 3.36 -11.49 5.46
N GLY A 52 2.95 -12.17 6.54
CA GLY A 52 3.85 -12.59 7.63
C GLY A 52 4.35 -11.46 8.52
N ILE A 53 3.71 -10.28 8.47
CA ILE A 53 4.08 -9.14 9.31
C ILE A 53 3.46 -9.34 10.69
N GLY A 54 4.32 -9.65 11.67
CA GLY A 54 3.94 -9.78 13.07
C GLY A 54 3.61 -8.44 13.73
N ASP A 55 2.89 -8.50 14.84
CA ASP A 55 2.34 -7.33 15.54
C ASP A 55 3.42 -6.31 15.95
N ASP A 56 4.64 -6.77 16.26
CA ASP A 56 5.78 -5.92 16.64
C ASP A 56 6.21 -4.92 15.54
N THR A 57 6.04 -5.32 14.27
CA THR A 57 6.44 -4.48 13.11
C THR A 57 5.23 -3.89 12.38
N ALA A 58 4.03 -4.39 12.65
CA ALA A 58 2.79 -3.97 12.00
C ALA A 58 2.54 -2.46 12.13
N ALA A 59 2.92 -1.84 13.25
CA ALA A 59 2.76 -0.40 13.46
C ALA A 59 3.50 0.47 12.42
N GLN A 60 4.68 0.05 11.98
CA GLN A 60 5.43 0.76 10.94
C GLN A 60 4.71 0.71 9.59
N TYR A 61 4.24 -0.48 9.20
CA TYR A 61 3.52 -0.66 7.95
C TYR A 61 2.14 0.01 7.97
N ALA A 62 1.45 -0.03 9.11
CA ALA A 62 0.19 0.68 9.30
C ALA A 62 0.33 2.20 9.10
N ARG A 63 1.42 2.80 9.60
CA ARG A 63 1.72 4.21 9.32
C ARG A 63 1.94 4.48 7.84
N ALA A 64 2.70 3.63 7.15
CA ALA A 64 2.92 3.76 5.71
C ALA A 64 1.61 3.67 4.91
N LEU A 65 0.74 2.72 5.25
CA LEU A 65 -0.60 2.59 4.67
C LEU A 65 -1.46 3.83 4.98
N GLY A 66 -1.37 4.37 6.19
CA GLY A 66 -2.03 5.63 6.58
C GLY A 66 -1.64 6.80 5.67
N THR A 67 -0.34 6.99 5.41
CA THR A 67 0.12 8.03 4.49
C THR A 67 -0.37 7.82 3.05
N LEU A 68 -0.47 6.57 2.59
CA LEU A 68 -1.07 6.28 1.29
C LEU A 68 -2.58 6.61 1.27
N ALA A 69 -3.29 6.35 2.37
CA ALA A 69 -4.71 6.69 2.48
C ALA A 69 -4.94 8.21 2.52
N GLU A 70 -4.14 8.95 3.31
CA GLU A 70 -4.18 10.42 3.39
C GLU A 70 -3.88 11.09 2.04
N SER A 71 -3.05 10.47 1.22
CA SER A 71 -2.72 10.95 -0.13
C SER A 71 -3.66 10.44 -1.22
N HIS A 72 -4.73 9.72 -0.85
CA HIS A 72 -5.67 9.05 -1.76
C HIS A 72 -5.00 8.06 -2.73
N MET A 73 -3.86 7.49 -2.36
CA MET A 73 -3.21 6.42 -3.14
C MET A 73 -3.90 5.07 -2.93
N ILE A 74 -4.44 4.85 -1.74
CA ILE A 74 -5.35 3.74 -1.41
C ILE A 74 -6.63 4.30 -0.81
N VAL A 75 -7.70 3.51 -0.83
CA VAL A 75 -9.00 3.87 -0.26
C VAL A 75 -9.55 2.68 0.53
N PRO A 76 -10.40 2.92 1.55
CA PRO A 76 -11.20 1.86 2.15
C PRO A 76 -12.00 1.09 1.10
N ALA A 77 -12.23 -0.20 1.33
CA ALA A 77 -13.08 -1.04 0.49
C ALA A 77 -14.53 -0.55 0.48
#